data_AF-A0A6A4H8E7-F1
#
_entry.id   AF-A0A6A4H8E7-F1
#
_cell.length_a   1.000
_cell.length_b   1.000
_cell.length_c   1.000
_cell.angle_alpha   90.00
_cell.angle_beta   90.00
_cell.angle_gamma   90.00
#
_symmetry.space_group_name_H-M   'P 1'
#
loop_
_entity.id
_entity.type
_entity.pdbx_description
1 polymer ?
#
loop_
_entity_poly.entity_id
_entity_poly.type
_entity_poly.pdbx_seq_one_letter_code
_entity_poly.pdbx_strand_id
1 'polypeptide(L)'
;MTKSDKRDPVLTLVKCKGHAFLAVIQLGTIKYNSQPTLSLPVTVLHEPNIEVNGQIMSLKMIDGNHQPLRPDWEWGGQLEVPHRAMLRGLLGHMIEPINPELGRPSQDPAASKTYVFHTSGLWGITAILEERLRQDFADGKVPNVSKSETFPYCNLADEACFYCDELETTFTSSQGFCCPCCPLIRIDSEYIPDQACKGHLGN
;
A
#
# COMPACT_ATOMS: atom_id res chain seq x y z
N MET A 1 -10.34 -17.79 -15.22
CA MET A 1 -9.11 -16.96 -15.31
C MET A 1 -9.53 -15.57 -15.75
N THR A 2 -9.56 -14.62 -14.82
CA THR A 2 -9.78 -13.21 -15.15
C THR A 2 -8.50 -12.68 -15.80
N LYS A 3 -8.63 -12.19 -17.02
CA LYS A 3 -7.54 -11.49 -17.70
C LYS A 3 -7.32 -10.19 -16.95
N SER A 4 -6.12 -9.96 -16.44
CA SER A 4 -5.82 -8.68 -15.81
C SER A 4 -5.76 -7.63 -16.92
N ASP A 5 -6.64 -6.63 -16.85
CA ASP A 5 -6.64 -5.50 -17.76
C ASP A 5 -5.49 -4.55 -17.35
N LYS A 6 -4.89 -3.87 -18.34
CA LYS A 6 -3.76 -2.94 -18.16
C LYS A 6 -4.00 -1.81 -17.14
N ARG A 7 -5.20 -1.71 -16.56
CA ARG A 7 -5.58 -0.69 -15.58
C ARG A 7 -5.79 -1.26 -14.17
N ASP A 8 -5.64 -2.56 -13.98
CA ASP A 8 -5.84 -3.17 -12.67
C ASP A 8 -4.75 -2.68 -11.70
N PRO A 9 -5.15 -2.21 -10.51
CA PRO A 9 -4.19 -1.81 -9.52
C PRO A 9 -3.48 -3.03 -8.93
N VAL A 10 -2.22 -2.82 -8.57
CA VAL A 10 -1.48 -3.77 -7.74
C VAL A 10 -0.90 -3.03 -6.54
N LEU A 11 -0.52 -3.77 -5.51
CA LEU A 11 0.08 -3.24 -4.30
C LEU A 11 1.56 -3.58 -4.26
N THR A 12 2.37 -2.70 -3.67
CA THR A 12 3.78 -2.95 -3.39
C THR A 12 4.21 -2.16 -2.16
N LEU A 13 5.35 -2.52 -1.57
CA LEU A 13 5.99 -1.71 -0.55
C LEU A 13 7.09 -0.85 -1.17
N VAL A 14 7.19 0.39 -0.73
CA VAL A 14 8.21 1.36 -1.15
C VAL A 14 8.81 2.03 0.07
N LYS A 15 10.04 2.53 -0.04
CA LYS A 15 10.63 3.42 0.97
C LYS A 15 10.26 4.87 0.65
N CYS A 16 9.84 5.63 1.65
CA CYS A 16 9.69 7.08 1.56
C CYS A 16 10.25 7.72 2.83
N LYS A 17 11.22 8.63 2.68
CA LYS A 17 11.92 9.25 3.82
C LYS A 17 12.49 8.24 4.85
N GLY A 18 13.01 7.10 4.36
CA GLY A 18 13.57 6.04 5.22
C GLY A 18 12.57 4.97 5.64
N HIS A 19 11.27 5.28 5.65
CA HIS A 19 10.26 4.36 6.17
C HIS A 19 9.55 3.57 5.07
N ALA A 20 9.04 2.39 5.39
CA ALA A 20 8.28 1.55 4.47
C ALA A 20 6.80 1.94 4.44
N PHE A 21 6.24 2.06 3.24
CA PHE A 21 4.83 2.39 3.01
C PHE A 21 4.23 1.50 1.94
N LEU A 22 2.95 1.14 2.10
CA LEU A 22 2.16 0.54 1.03
C LEU A 22 1.87 1.57 -0.07
N ALA A 23 2.14 1.21 -1.31
CA ALA A 23 1.76 1.98 -2.48
C ALA A 23 0.75 1.19 -3.33
N VAL A 24 -0.35 1.85 -3.72
CA VAL A 24 -1.26 1.33 -4.74
C VAL A 24 -0.80 1.87 -6.08
N ILE A 25 -0.50 0.97 -7.02
CA ILE A 25 0.14 1.35 -8.27
C ILE A 25 -0.73 0.95 -9.45
N GLN A 26 -0.85 1.86 -10.41
CA GLN A 26 -1.40 1.53 -11.72
C GLN A 26 -0.30 0.90 -12.57
N LEU A 27 -0.57 -0.31 -13.07
CA LEU A 27 0.34 -1.01 -13.96
C LEU A 27 0.53 -0.25 -15.28
N GLY A 28 1.79 -0.08 -15.69
CA GLY A 28 2.16 0.52 -16.96
C GLY A 28 2.56 -0.54 -17.98
N THR A 29 3.79 -1.04 -17.86
CA THR A 29 4.35 -2.06 -18.76
C THR A 29 4.80 -3.26 -17.96
N ILE A 30 4.46 -4.46 -18.45
CA ILE A 30 4.94 -5.72 -17.91
C ILE A 30 5.95 -6.28 -18.91
N LYS A 31 7.07 -6.80 -18.44
CA LYS A 31 8.01 -7.57 -19.26
C LYS A 31 8.13 -8.98 -18.69
N TYR A 32 8.15 -9.96 -19.58
CA TYR A 32 8.47 -11.34 -19.27
C TYR A 32 9.63 -11.78 -20.16
N ASN A 33 10.73 -12.25 -19.56
CA ASN A 33 11.97 -12.55 -20.29
C ASN A 33 12.43 -11.35 -21.14
N SER A 34 12.39 -10.14 -20.55
CA SER A 34 12.75 -8.87 -21.21
C SER A 34 11.85 -8.46 -22.39
N GLN A 35 10.80 -9.22 -22.71
CA GLN A 35 9.85 -8.90 -23.78
C GLN A 35 8.60 -8.23 -23.20
N PRO A 36 8.16 -7.07 -23.73
CA PRO A 36 6.92 -6.45 -23.29
C PRO A 36 5.72 -7.37 -23.53
N THR A 37 4.87 -7.51 -22.51
CA THR A 37 3.59 -8.24 -22.60
C THR A 37 2.44 -7.35 -22.16
N LEU A 38 1.25 -7.61 -22.70
CA LEU A 38 0.03 -6.90 -22.36
C LEU A 38 -0.66 -7.46 -21.11
N SER A 39 -0.47 -8.75 -20.84
CA SER A 39 -1.12 -9.45 -19.74
C SER A 39 -0.32 -10.67 -19.34
N LEU A 40 -0.46 -11.07 -18.08
CA LEU A 40 0.23 -12.21 -17.51
C LEU A 40 -0.72 -12.97 -16.59
N PRO A 41 -0.71 -14.32 -16.58
CA PRO A 41 -1.37 -15.08 -15.53
C PRO A 41 -0.80 -14.72 -14.15
N VAL A 42 -1.66 -14.55 -13.15
CA VAL A 42 -1.23 -14.27 -11.76
C VAL A 42 -0.28 -15.35 -11.24
N THR A 43 -0.46 -16.60 -11.68
CA THR A 43 0.38 -17.74 -11.28
C THR A 43 1.84 -17.61 -11.67
N VAL A 44 2.16 -16.82 -12.71
CA VAL A 44 3.55 -16.61 -13.17
C VAL A 44 4.05 -15.21 -12.79
N LEU A 45 3.24 -14.40 -12.08
CA LEU A 45 3.60 -13.04 -11.74
C LEU A 45 4.82 -12.98 -10.83
N HIS A 46 4.97 -13.94 -9.92
CA HIS A 46 6.08 -13.98 -8.97
C HIS A 46 7.34 -14.67 -9.53
N GLU A 47 7.37 -14.97 -10.83
CA GLU A 47 8.58 -15.50 -11.46
C GLU A 47 9.69 -14.44 -11.52
N PRO A 48 10.98 -14.84 -11.37
CA PRO A 48 12.10 -13.91 -11.26
C PRO A 48 12.41 -13.13 -12.55
N ASN A 49 11.84 -13.53 -13.68
CA ASN A 49 12.01 -12.91 -15.00
C ASN A 49 10.88 -11.93 -15.35
N ILE A 50 10.04 -11.59 -14.37
CA ILE A 50 8.99 -10.59 -14.49
C ILE A 50 9.48 -9.24 -13.98
N GLU A 51 9.42 -8.24 -14.86
CA GLU A 51 9.61 -6.84 -14.51
C GLU A 51 8.33 -6.05 -14.76
N VAL A 52 8.01 -5.15 -13.84
CA VAL A 52 6.84 -4.29 -13.89
C VAL A 52 7.26 -2.84 -13.74
N ASN A 53 6.72 -1.99 -14.61
CA ASN A 53 6.72 -0.55 -14.40
C ASN A 53 5.31 -0.12 -14.04
N GLY A 54 5.20 0.81 -13.10
CA GLY A 54 3.93 1.35 -12.66
C GLY A 54 4.08 2.75 -12.08
N GLN A 55 2.95 3.34 -11.72
CA GLN A 55 2.92 4.67 -11.13
C GLN A 55 1.96 4.67 -9.95
N ILE A 56 2.36 5.31 -8.84
CA ILE A 56 1.54 5.37 -7.63
C ILE A 56 0.25 6.13 -7.94
N MET A 57 -0.86 5.55 -7.52
CA MET A 57 -2.20 6.13 -7.62
C MET A 57 -2.41 7.14 -6.50
N SER A 58 -3.08 8.26 -6.80
CA SER A 58 -3.48 9.25 -5.81
C SER A 58 -4.78 8.78 -5.14
N LEU A 59 -4.69 8.40 -3.87
CA LEU A 59 -5.84 8.00 -3.07
C LEU A 59 -6.27 9.12 -2.14
N LYS A 60 -7.57 9.20 -1.91
CA LYS A 60 -8.16 10.13 -0.94
C LYS A 60 -9.03 9.36 0.03
N MET A 61 -8.99 9.78 1.28
CA MET A 61 -9.88 9.26 2.31
C MET A 61 -11.31 9.76 2.05
N ILE A 62 -12.29 8.85 2.02
CA ILE A 62 -13.71 9.16 1.80
C ILE A 62 -14.32 9.67 3.11
N ASP A 63 -14.07 8.96 4.20
CA ASP A 63 -14.58 9.24 5.54
C ASP A 63 -13.50 8.87 6.56
N GLY A 64 -13.29 9.72 7.56
CA GLY A 64 -12.38 9.45 8.68
C GLY A 64 -13.01 8.54 9.74
N ASN A 65 -14.33 8.33 9.71
CA ASN A 65 -14.98 7.35 10.55
C ASN A 65 -14.76 5.96 9.95
N HIS A 66 -13.69 5.28 10.39
CA HIS A 66 -13.39 3.91 9.99
C HIS A 66 -14.55 2.97 10.34
N GLN A 67 -15.45 2.75 9.39
CA GLN A 67 -16.50 1.74 9.50
C GLN A 67 -15.99 0.48 8.82
N PRO A 68 -15.87 -0.66 9.53
CA PRO A 68 -15.20 -1.86 9.00
C PRO A 68 -15.89 -2.46 7.76
N LEU A 69 -17.13 -2.06 7.49
CA LEU A 69 -17.94 -2.54 6.35
C LEU A 69 -18.03 -1.52 5.20
N ARG A 70 -17.42 -0.34 5.33
CA ARG A 70 -17.46 0.68 4.28
C ARG A 70 -16.04 0.99 3.80
N PRO A 71 -15.85 1.14 2.48
CA PRO A 71 -14.57 1.60 1.98
C PRO A 71 -14.32 3.01 2.50
N ASP A 72 -13.08 3.26 2.90
CA ASP A 72 -12.61 4.52 3.46
C ASP A 72 -11.58 5.21 2.56
N TRP A 73 -11.19 4.58 1.45
CA TRP A 73 -10.33 5.18 0.42
C TRP A 73 -10.95 5.07 -0.96
N GLU A 74 -10.81 6.13 -1.75
CA GLU A 74 -11.15 6.14 -3.17
C GLU A 74 -9.98 6.60 -4.02
N TRP A 75 -9.92 6.08 -5.25
CA TRP A 75 -9.06 6.63 -6.29
C TRP A 75 -9.79 7.75 -7.04
N GLY A 76 -9.18 8.93 -7.14
CA GLY A 76 -9.75 10.07 -7.87
C GLY A 76 -9.54 10.01 -9.40
N GLY A 77 -9.06 8.90 -9.96
CA GLY A 77 -8.64 8.82 -11.36
C GLY A 77 -7.30 9.51 -11.65
N GLN A 78 -6.61 9.99 -10.61
CA GLN A 78 -5.33 10.70 -10.71
C GLN A 78 -4.16 9.82 -10.30
N LEU A 79 -3.02 10.04 -10.94
CA LEU A 79 -1.75 9.41 -10.59
C LEU A 79 -0.83 10.46 -9.95
N GLU A 80 0.01 10.01 -9.04
CA GLU A 80 1.06 10.85 -8.44
C GLU A 80 2.05 11.34 -9.49
N VAL A 81 2.70 12.49 -9.29
CA VAL A 81 3.53 13.09 -10.34
C VAL A 81 4.68 12.15 -10.75
N PRO A 82 4.89 11.86 -12.06
CA PRO A 82 5.79 10.80 -12.52
C PRO A 82 7.23 10.89 -11.97
N HIS A 83 7.78 12.09 -11.82
CA HIS A 83 9.16 12.25 -11.33
C HIS A 83 9.34 11.91 -9.84
N ARG A 84 8.26 11.78 -9.07
CA ARG A 84 8.29 11.43 -7.63
C ARG A 84 7.83 10.01 -7.34
N ALA A 85 7.04 9.43 -8.24
CA ALA A 85 6.20 8.26 -7.94
C ALA A 85 6.12 7.23 -9.08
N MET A 86 7.02 7.31 -10.07
CA MET A 86 7.18 6.28 -11.08
C MET A 86 8.07 5.15 -10.53
N LEU A 87 7.55 3.93 -10.56
CA LEU A 87 8.29 2.72 -10.20
C LEU A 87 8.72 1.99 -11.47
N ARG A 88 10.01 1.71 -11.57
CA ARG A 88 10.61 1.09 -12.77
C ARG A 88 11.35 -0.19 -12.38
N GLY A 89 11.14 -1.24 -13.17
CA GLY A 89 11.83 -2.52 -12.98
C GLY A 89 11.48 -3.20 -11.65
N LEU A 90 10.25 -3.04 -11.16
CA LEU A 90 9.80 -3.81 -10.01
C LEU A 90 9.80 -5.29 -10.37
N LEU A 91 10.37 -6.12 -9.51
CA LEU A 91 10.30 -7.57 -9.70
C LEU A 91 8.89 -8.05 -9.39
N GLY A 92 8.44 -9.05 -10.13
CA GLY A 92 7.07 -9.56 -10.01
C GLY A 92 6.72 -10.14 -8.62
N HIS A 93 7.72 -10.59 -7.84
CA HIS A 93 7.50 -11.01 -6.45
C HIS A 93 7.26 -9.85 -5.48
N MET A 94 7.59 -8.61 -5.88
CA MET A 94 7.43 -7.39 -5.08
C MET A 94 6.04 -6.76 -5.17
N ILE A 95 5.18 -7.30 -6.01
CA ILE A 95 3.82 -6.80 -6.21
C ILE A 95 2.77 -7.83 -5.81
N GLU A 96 1.64 -7.37 -5.31
CA GLU A 96 0.47 -8.18 -4.99
C GLU A 96 -0.74 -7.67 -5.80
N PRO A 97 -1.24 -8.44 -6.77
CA PRO A 97 -2.45 -8.08 -7.50
C PRO A 97 -3.64 -7.99 -6.57
N ILE A 98 -4.48 -6.98 -6.80
CA ILE A 98 -5.73 -6.83 -6.07
C ILE A 98 -6.90 -6.73 -7.04
N ASN A 99 -8.06 -7.17 -6.56
CA ASN A 99 -9.33 -6.95 -7.22
C ASN A 99 -10.12 -5.92 -6.42
N PRO A 100 -9.87 -4.61 -6.62
CA PRO A 100 -10.53 -3.57 -5.86
C PRO A 100 -12.05 -3.57 -6.10
N GLU A 101 -12.80 -3.12 -5.11
CA GLU A 101 -14.22 -2.88 -5.30
C GLU A 101 -14.43 -1.65 -6.20
N LEU A 102 -15.50 -1.69 -6.99
CA LEU A 102 -15.94 -0.53 -7.78
C LEU A 102 -17.02 0.22 -7.03
N GLY A 103 -16.69 1.42 -6.56
CA GLY A 103 -17.60 2.34 -5.87
C GLY A 103 -18.12 3.46 -6.77
N ARG A 104 -19.07 4.22 -6.24
CA ARG A 104 -19.44 5.53 -6.80
C ARG A 104 -18.52 6.59 -6.16
N PRO A 105 -17.92 7.50 -6.94
CA PRO A 105 -17.10 8.57 -6.38
C PRO A 105 -17.88 9.39 -5.35
N SER A 106 -17.22 9.74 -4.25
CA SER A 106 -17.84 10.49 -3.15
C SER A 106 -18.26 11.91 -3.57
N GLN A 107 -17.48 12.53 -4.46
CA GLN A 107 -17.63 13.94 -4.84
C GLN A 107 -18.60 14.19 -6.00
N ASP A 108 -18.80 13.19 -6.88
CA ASP A 108 -19.64 13.32 -8.06
C ASP A 108 -20.43 12.02 -8.32
N PRO A 109 -21.72 11.97 -7.93
CA PRO A 109 -22.57 10.81 -8.17
C PRO A 109 -22.81 10.49 -9.65
N ALA A 110 -22.56 11.45 -10.56
CA ALA A 110 -22.70 11.27 -12.01
C ALA A 110 -21.41 10.78 -12.68
N ALA A 111 -20.28 10.81 -11.96
CA ALA A 111 -19.01 10.32 -12.47
C ALA A 111 -19.01 8.80 -12.65
N SER A 112 -18.09 8.32 -13.51
CA SER A 112 -17.88 6.89 -13.71
C SER A 112 -17.46 6.21 -12.42
N LYS A 113 -17.77 4.90 -12.29
CA LYS A 113 -17.32 4.10 -11.15
C LYS A 113 -15.81 4.23 -10.97
N THR A 114 -15.38 4.27 -9.71
CA THR A 114 -13.95 4.32 -9.36
C THR A 114 -13.57 3.16 -8.45
N TYR A 115 -12.28 2.94 -8.26
CA TYR A 115 -11.77 1.99 -7.30
C TYR A 115 -11.90 2.53 -5.89
N VAL A 116 -12.43 1.69 -5.01
CA VAL A 116 -12.51 1.95 -3.58
C VAL A 116 -11.81 0.85 -2.80
N PHE A 117 -11.24 1.22 -1.66
CA PHE A 117 -10.42 0.33 -0.84
C PHE A 117 -10.82 0.45 0.63
N HIS A 118 -10.63 -0.65 1.35
CA HIS A 118 -10.83 -0.73 2.79
C HIS A 118 -9.47 -0.73 3.49
N THR A 119 -9.28 0.11 4.51
CA THR A 119 -8.04 0.17 5.30
C THR A 119 -7.64 -1.20 5.85
N SER A 120 -8.61 -1.98 6.35
CA SER A 120 -8.36 -3.34 6.86
C SER A 120 -7.79 -4.28 5.81
N GLY A 121 -8.29 -4.22 4.57
CA GLY A 121 -7.80 -5.02 3.45
C GLY A 121 -6.40 -4.61 3.02
N LEU A 122 -6.15 -3.29 2.93
CA LEU A 122 -4.83 -2.75 2.60
C LEU A 122 -3.78 -3.13 3.67
N TRP A 123 -4.13 -3.09 4.96
CA TRP A 123 -3.25 -3.54 6.03
C TRP A 123 -2.99 -5.05 6.00
N GLY A 124 -4.02 -5.87 5.77
CA GLY A 124 -3.83 -7.32 5.62
C GLY A 124 -2.81 -7.66 4.54
N ILE A 125 -2.87 -6.96 3.40
CA ILE A 125 -1.90 -7.17 2.31
C ILE A 125 -0.52 -6.56 2.63
N THR A 126 -0.49 -5.43 3.34
CA THR A 126 0.77 -4.82 3.81
C THR A 126 1.57 -5.81 4.64
N ALA A 127 0.95 -6.48 5.61
CA ALA A 127 1.62 -7.48 6.45
C ALA A 127 2.17 -8.67 5.64
N ILE A 128 1.42 -9.14 4.63
CA ILE A 128 1.88 -10.21 3.73
C ILE A 128 3.09 -9.76 2.90
N LEU A 129 3.05 -8.54 2.36
CA LEU A 129 4.16 -7.99 1.58
C LEU A 129 5.39 -7.73 2.45
N GLU A 130 5.22 -7.28 3.69
CA GLU A 130 6.32 -7.03 4.62
C GLU A 130 7.08 -8.31 4.93
N GLU A 131 6.37 -9.38 5.30
CA GLU A 131 6.97 -10.70 5.52
C GLU A 131 7.72 -11.18 4.28
N ARG A 132 7.09 -11.05 3.10
CA ARG A 132 7.66 -11.49 1.82
C ARG A 132 8.90 -10.70 1.41
N LEU A 133 8.92 -9.39 1.67
CA LEU A 133 9.95 -8.46 1.21
C LEU A 133 11.01 -8.14 2.26
N ARG A 134 10.98 -8.77 3.44
CA ARG A 134 11.95 -8.54 4.51
C ARG A 134 13.39 -8.58 4.03
N GLN A 135 13.76 -9.58 3.22
CA GLN A 135 15.13 -9.67 2.69
C GLN A 135 15.41 -8.59 1.65
N ASP A 136 14.45 -8.23 0.79
CA ASP A 136 14.60 -7.14 -0.18
C ASP A 136 14.78 -5.78 0.51
N PHE A 137 14.18 -5.58 1.67
CA PHE A 137 14.41 -4.41 2.52
C PHE A 137 15.83 -4.37 3.08
N ALA A 138 16.31 -5.49 3.61
CA ALA A 138 17.68 -5.64 4.14
C ALA A 138 18.74 -5.46 3.04
N ASP A 139 18.46 -5.97 1.84
CA ASP A 139 19.34 -5.84 0.67
C ASP A 139 19.26 -4.46 0.00
N GLY A 140 18.36 -3.57 0.45
CA GLY A 140 18.14 -2.26 -0.16
C GLY A 140 17.55 -2.30 -1.58
N LYS A 141 16.87 -3.39 -1.94
CA LYS A 141 16.23 -3.59 -3.26
C LYS A 141 14.86 -2.92 -3.38
N VAL A 142 14.21 -2.63 -2.26
CA VAL A 142 12.92 -1.92 -2.23
C VAL A 142 13.08 -0.51 -2.80
N PRO A 143 12.26 -0.10 -3.78
CA PRO A 143 12.38 1.21 -4.42
C PRO A 143 12.17 2.35 -3.41
N ASN A 144 12.94 3.43 -3.57
CA ASN A 144 12.77 4.65 -2.80
C ASN A 144 12.02 5.70 -3.62
N VAL A 145 10.97 6.28 -3.06
CA VAL A 145 10.14 7.31 -3.68
C VAL A 145 10.11 8.58 -2.83
N SER A 146 9.96 9.71 -3.51
CA SER A 146 9.86 11.01 -2.83
C SER A 146 8.43 11.25 -2.34
N LYS A 147 8.27 11.96 -1.22
CA LYS A 147 6.96 12.47 -0.79
C LYS A 147 6.34 13.31 -1.91
N SER A 148 5.08 13.05 -2.22
CA SER A 148 4.28 13.80 -3.18
C SER A 148 3.09 14.46 -2.48
N GLU A 149 2.08 14.85 -3.25
CA GLU A 149 0.91 15.54 -2.72
C GLU A 149 0.03 14.62 -1.88
N THR A 150 -0.24 13.40 -2.36
CA THR A 150 -1.07 12.43 -1.63
C THR A 150 -0.32 11.17 -1.19
N PHE A 151 0.99 11.08 -1.44
CA PHE A 151 1.82 9.97 -1.00
C PHE A 151 2.97 10.42 -0.06
N PRO A 152 3.21 9.75 1.10
CA PRO A 152 2.44 8.62 1.62
C PRO A 152 0.99 9.04 1.92
N TYR A 153 0.07 8.08 1.83
CA TYR A 153 -1.36 8.34 2.03
C TYR A 153 -1.60 8.80 3.46
N CYS A 154 -2.26 9.94 3.66
CA CYS A 154 -2.57 10.49 4.98
C CYS A 154 -4.06 10.44 5.27
N ASN A 155 -4.42 10.32 6.55
CA ASN A 155 -5.79 10.50 7.02
C ASN A 155 -6.17 12.00 7.09
N LEU A 156 -7.39 12.31 7.55
CA LEU A 156 -7.87 13.69 7.70
C LEU A 156 -7.10 14.52 8.75
N ALA A 157 -6.33 13.88 9.63
CA ALA A 157 -5.45 14.51 10.61
C ALA A 157 -4.01 14.69 10.08
N ASP A 158 -3.75 14.43 8.79
CA ASP A 158 -2.43 14.43 8.16
C ASP A 158 -1.45 13.38 8.74
N GLU A 159 -1.99 12.31 9.33
CA GLU A 159 -1.19 11.19 9.82
C GLU A 159 -1.01 10.15 8.71
N ALA A 160 0.22 9.69 8.52
CA ALA A 160 0.55 8.75 7.47
C ALA A 160 -0.05 7.36 7.76
N CYS A 161 -0.77 6.83 6.79
CA CYS A 161 -1.39 5.51 6.81
C CYS A 161 -0.50 4.47 6.12
N PHE A 162 -0.77 3.19 6.38
CA PHE A 162 -0.10 2.03 5.77
C PHE A 162 1.43 2.01 5.93
N TYR A 163 1.87 2.35 7.15
CA TYR A 163 3.26 2.41 7.56
C TYR A 163 3.73 1.08 8.16
N CYS A 164 4.96 0.66 7.84
CA CYS A 164 5.66 -0.46 8.48
C CYS A 164 6.96 0.03 9.13
N ASP A 165 7.05 -0.02 10.46
CA ASP A 165 8.24 0.43 11.23
C ASP A 165 9.28 -0.69 11.48
N GLU A 166 8.86 -1.96 11.40
CA GLU A 166 9.64 -3.06 11.99
C GLU A 166 10.92 -3.40 11.22
N LEU A 167 11.15 -2.78 10.06
CA LEU A 167 12.28 -3.10 9.19
C LEU A 167 13.57 -2.37 9.54
N GLU A 168 13.55 -1.35 10.42
CA GLU A 168 14.75 -0.60 10.83
C GLU A 168 15.17 -0.84 12.29
N THR A 169 14.42 -1.61 13.09
CA THR A 169 14.71 -1.77 14.52
C THR A 169 15.67 -2.92 14.82
N THR A 170 16.98 -2.63 14.67
CA THR A 170 18.03 -3.28 15.47
C THR A 170 18.18 -2.63 16.87
N PHE A 171 17.20 -1.82 17.32
CA PHE A 171 17.30 -1.07 18.56
C PHE A 171 16.64 -1.78 19.75
N THR A 172 17.50 -2.19 20.67
CA THR A 172 17.25 -2.72 22.01
C THR A 172 16.68 -1.68 22.96
N SER A 173 15.51 -1.09 22.67
CA SER A 173 14.78 -0.28 23.65
C SER A 173 13.53 -1.01 24.11
N SER A 174 13.51 -1.39 25.39
CA SER A 174 12.43 -2.07 26.11
C SER A 174 11.15 -1.23 26.32
N GLN A 175 10.88 -0.27 25.44
CA GLN A 175 9.65 0.52 25.41
C GLN A 175 9.01 0.29 24.06
N GLY A 176 7.94 -0.52 24.05
CA GLY A 176 7.26 -0.95 22.83
C GLY A 176 6.76 0.25 22.03
N PHE A 177 7.40 0.50 20.89
CA PHE A 177 6.89 1.41 19.88
C PHE A 177 5.76 0.69 19.14
N CYS A 178 4.53 0.82 19.63
CA CYS A 178 3.37 0.55 18.78
C CYS A 178 3.27 1.69 17.78
N CYS A 179 3.31 1.38 16.48
CA CYS A 179 2.93 2.34 15.46
C CYS A 179 1.51 2.84 15.77
N PRO A 180 1.27 4.15 15.93
CA PRO A 180 -0.05 4.70 16.21
C PRO A 180 -1.05 4.46 15.07
N CYS A 181 -0.55 4.07 13.89
CA CYS A 181 -1.32 3.74 12.70
C CYS A 181 -1.35 2.24 12.40
N CYS A 182 -0.92 1.37 13.32
CA CYS A 182 -1.29 -0.04 13.26
C CYS A 182 -2.57 -0.18 14.08
N PRO A 183 -3.64 -0.82 13.55
CA PRO A 183 -4.66 -1.29 14.45
C PRO A 183 -3.95 -2.32 15.33
N LEU A 184 -4.05 -2.19 16.64
CA LEU A 184 -3.93 -3.40 17.44
C LEU A 184 -5.14 -4.26 17.05
N ILE A 185 -5.03 -5.07 15.99
CA ILE A 185 -5.93 -6.21 15.83
C ILE A 185 -5.52 -7.15 16.94
N ARG A 186 -6.12 -6.95 18.11
CA ARG A 186 -6.18 -7.97 19.13
C ARG A 186 -7.01 -9.09 18.53
N ILE A 187 -6.32 -10.11 17.98
CA ILE A 187 -6.96 -11.39 17.73
C ILE A 187 -7.32 -11.89 19.12
N ASP A 188 -8.59 -11.78 19.50
CA ASP A 188 -9.10 -12.10 20.83
C ASP A 188 -8.79 -13.56 21.18
N SER A 189 -7.61 -13.79 21.74
CA SER A 189 -7.34 -14.86 22.67
C SER A 189 -7.59 -14.26 24.06
N GLU A 190 -8.86 -14.30 24.48
CA GLU A 190 -9.35 -13.88 25.79
C GLU A 190 -9.22 -12.38 26.12
N TYR A 191 -10.39 -11.76 26.25
CA TYR A 191 -10.63 -10.37 26.60
C TYR A 191 -9.90 -9.93 27.89
N ILE A 192 -8.86 -9.10 27.77
CA ILE A 192 -8.32 -8.30 28.89
C ILE A 192 -8.49 -6.81 28.54
N PRO A 193 -9.30 -6.06 29.32
CA PRO A 193 -9.61 -4.67 28.98
C PRO A 193 -8.45 -3.71 29.26
N ASP A 194 -8.24 -2.83 28.29
CA ASP A 194 -7.64 -1.49 28.32
C ASP A 194 -6.27 -1.26 28.97
N GLN A 195 -5.27 -1.11 28.09
CA GLN A 195 -4.27 -0.04 28.24
C GLN A 195 -4.13 0.68 26.90
N ALA A 196 -4.72 1.88 26.84
CA ALA A 196 -4.56 2.81 25.74
C ALA A 196 -3.13 3.39 25.75
N CYS A 197 -2.42 3.27 24.64
CA CYS A 197 -1.14 3.95 24.41
C CYS A 197 -1.38 5.47 24.31
N LYS A 198 -1.30 6.18 25.44
CA LYS A 198 -1.20 7.65 25.44
C LYS A 198 0.24 8.05 25.13
N GLY A 199 0.53 8.34 23.87
CA GLY A 199 1.76 9.04 23.48
C GLY A 199 1.71 10.50 23.93
N HIS A 200 2.60 10.87 24.85
CA HIS A 200 2.80 12.24 25.31
C HIS A 200 3.80 12.92 24.36
N LEU A 201 3.33 13.83 23.50
CA LEU A 201 4.21 14.75 22.76
C LEU A 201 4.59 15.89 23.73
N GLY A 202 5.85 15.89 24.17
CA GLY A 202 6.44 17.00 24.91
C GLY A 202 6.73 18.17 23.97
N ASN A 203 6.40 19.39 24.44
CA ASN A 203 6.62 20.68 23.76
C ASN A 203 8.08 20.95 23.39
#